data_AF-A0A327R0V9-F1
#
_entry.id   AF-A0A327R0V9-F1
#
_cell.length_a   1.000
_cell.length_b   1.000
_cell.length_c   1.000
_cell.angle_alpha   90.00
_cell.angle_beta   90.00
_cell.angle_gamma   90.00
#
_symmetry.space_group_name_H-M   'P 1'
#
loop_
_entity.id
_entity.type
_entity.pdbx_description
1 polymer ?
#
loop_
_entity_poly.entity_id
_entity_poly.type
_entity_poly.pdbx_seq_one_letter_code
_entity_poly.pdbx_strand_id
1 'polypeptide(L)' 'MITEERAFSILELDRSATPDQIIIRYQDLKDQYKKIKEETQDLKTQLAYQLKQIELDDVFIFFRKHQVI' A
#
# COMPACT_ATOMS: atom_id res chain seq x y z
N MET A 1 -14.81 -4.74 -0.18
CA MET A 1 -14.90 -3.68 0.83
C MET A 1 -13.62 -3.74 1.64
N ILE A 2 -12.78 -2.69 1.61
CA ILE A 2 -11.57 -2.64 2.45
C ILE A 2 -12.03 -2.39 3.88
N THR A 3 -11.61 -3.26 4.79
CA THR A 3 -11.81 -3.10 6.23
C THR A 3 -10.52 -2.58 6.84
N GLU A 4 -10.64 -1.91 7.99
CA GLU A 4 -9.50 -1.34 8.71
C GLU A 4 -8.42 -2.40 9.03
N GLU A 5 -8.84 -3.60 9.45
CA GLU A 5 -7.92 -4.73 9.70
C GLU A 5 -7.12 -5.13 8.46
N ARG A 6 -7.76 -5.08 7.29
CA ARG A 6 -7.14 -5.43 6.01
C ARG A 6 -6.20 -4.33 5.55
N ALA A 7 -6.53 -3.07 5.82
CA ALA A 7 -5.69 -1.90 5.54
C ALA A 7 -4.37 -1.95 6.32
N PHE A 8 -4.43 -2.23 7.63
CA PHE A 8 -3.24 -2.43 8.47
C PHE A 8 -2.44 -3.67 8.06
N SER A 9 -3.11 -4.77 7.71
CA SER A 9 -2.44 -5.99 7.22
C SER A 9 -1.69 -5.77 5.90
N ILE A 10 -2.24 -4.96 4.98
CA ILE A 10 -1.61 -4.64 3.68
C ILE A 10 -0.34 -3.80 3.88
N LEU A 11 -0.33 -2.90 4.86
CA LEU A 11 0.85 -2.11 5.21
C LEU A 11 1.82 -2.87 6.12
N GLU A 12 1.46 -4.08 6.57
CA GLU A 12 2.20 -4.84 7.59
C GLU A 12 2.43 -4.01 8.86
N LEU A 13 1.44 -3.19 9.23
CA LEU A 13 1.47 -2.34 10.42
C LEU A 13 0.51 -2.85 11.48
N ASP A 14 0.83 -2.56 12.74
CA ASP A 14 -0.10 -2.77 13.84
C ASP A 14 -1.16 -1.66 13.87
N ARG A 15 -2.32 -1.92 14.50
CA ARG A 15 -3.42 -0.93 14.58
C ARG A 15 -3.07 0.27 15.45
N SER A 16 -2.00 0.17 16.24
CA SER A 16 -1.44 1.29 17.00
C SER A 16 -0.55 2.20 16.16
N ALA A 17 -0.35 1.93 14.86
CA ALA A 17 0.52 2.73 14.03
C ALA A 17 -0.02 4.15 13.86
N THR A 18 0.87 5.13 14.00
CA THR A 18 0.50 6.55 13.85
C THR A 18 0.26 6.91 12.39
N PRO A 19 -0.49 8.00 12.13
CA PRO A 19 -0.65 8.57 10.79
C PRO A 19 0.67 8.67 10.01
N ASP A 20 1.72 9.19 10.65
CA ASP A 20 3.05 9.32 10.04
C ASP A 20 3.67 7.96 9.69
N GLN A 21 3.54 6.96 10.56
CA GLN A 21 4.05 5.61 10.29
C GLN A 21 3.32 4.95 9.11
N ILE A 22 2.00 5.17 9.01
CA ILE A 22 1.16 4.72 7.89
C ILE A 22 1.66 5.35 6.58
N ILE A 23 1.91 6.66 6.58
CA ILE A 23 2.38 7.39 5.39
C ILE A 23 3.78 6.93 4.98
N ILE A 24 4.72 6.82 5.93
CA ILE A 24 6.09 6.36 5.66
C ILE A 24 6.06 4.95 5.07
N ARG A 25 5.31 4.04 5.67
CA ARG A 25 5.22 2.65 5.20
C ARG A 25 4.53 2.54 3.84
N TYR A 26 3.49 3.33 3.61
CA TYR A 26 2.85 3.47 2.31
C TYR A 26 3.86 3.91 1.24
N GLN A 27 4.66 4.93 1.53
CA GLN A 27 5.67 5.46 0.63
C GLN A 27 6.74 4.41 0.30
N ASP A 28 7.26 3.72 1.32
CA ASP A 28 8.26 2.66 1.17
C ASP A 28 7.77 1.52 0.28
N LEU A 29 6.56 1.02 0.52
CA LEU A 29 5.97 -0.08 -0.28
C LEU A 29 5.70 0.36 -1.72
N LYS A 30 5.24 1.60 -1.91
CA LYS A 30 5.00 2.17 -3.24
C LYS A 30 6.29 2.26 -4.05
N ASP A 31 7.36 2.74 -3.45
CA ASP A 31 8.67 2.87 -4.08
C ASP A 31 9.28 1.49 -4.37
N GLN A 32 9.14 0.53 -3.46
CA GLN A 32 9.55 -0.87 -3.69
C GLN A 32 8.82 -1.48 -4.89
N TYR A 33 7.49 -1.37 -4.95
CA TYR A 33 6.71 -1.92 -6.07
C TYR A 33 7.02 -1.22 -7.39
N LYS A 34 7.28 0.09 -7.35
CA LYS A 34 7.70 0.84 -8.54
C LYS A 34 9.06 0.34 -9.05
N LYS A 35 10.03 0.18 -8.15
CA LYS A 35 11.36 -0.34 -8.49
C LYS A 35 11.28 -1.75 -9.08
N ILE A 36 10.52 -2.65 -8.47
CA ILE A 36 10.38 -4.02 -8.98
C ILE A 36 9.70 -4.04 -10.35
N LYS A 37 8.69 -3.19 -10.56
CA LYS A 37 8.02 -3.04 -11.87
C LYS A 37 8.98 -2.52 -12.95
N GLU A 38 9.86 -1.58 -12.62
CA GLU A 38 10.84 -1.00 -13.55
C GLU A 38 11.99 -1.97 -13.87
N GLU A 39 12.43 -2.75 -12.88
CA GLU A 39 13.51 -3.74 -13.04
C GLU A 39 13.05 -5.03 -13.72
N THR A 40 11.77 -5.38 -13.58
CA THR A 40 11.18 -6.58 -14.17
C THR A 40 10.72 -6.33 -15.61
N GLN A 41 11.17 -7.17 -16.55
CA GLN A 41 10.66 -7.19 -17.93
C GLN A 41 9.45 -8.12 -18.14
N ASP A 42 9.16 -8.99 -17.17
CA ASP A 42 8.03 -9.91 -17.23
C ASP A 42 6.70 -9.17 -17.01
N LEU A 43 5.85 -9.17 -18.05
CA LEU A 43 4.56 -8.47 -18.06
C LEU A 43 3.61 -8.94 -16.95
N LYS A 44 3.65 -10.23 -16.62
CA LYS A 44 2.78 -10.83 -15.59
C LYS A 44 3.16 -10.31 -14.21
N THR A 45 4.45 -10.24 -13.95
CA THR A 45 5.01 -9.69 -12.71
C THR A 45 4.75 -8.19 -12.63
N GLN A 46 4.94 -7.43 -13.71
CA GLN A 46 4.56 -6.01 -13.77
C GLN A 46 3.08 -5.78 -13.45
N LEU A 47 2.19 -6.60 -14.02
CA LEU A 47 0.75 -6.50 -13.79
C LEU A 47 0.39 -6.81 -12.33
N ALA A 48 1.01 -7.83 -11.73
CA ALA A 48 0.81 -8.18 -10.32
C ALA A 48 1.23 -7.01 -9.39
N TYR A 49 2.37 -6.37 -9.66
CA TYR A 49 2.82 -5.21 -8.90
C TYR A 49 1.97 -3.96 -9.14
N GLN A 50 1.41 -3.78 -10.34
CA GLN A 50 0.42 -2.72 -10.57
C GLN A 50 -0.85 -2.93 -9.77
N LEU A 51 -1.37 -4.17 -9.71
CA LEU A 51 -2.53 -4.49 -8.88
C LEU A 51 -2.24 -4.24 -7.39
N LYS A 52 -1.02 -4.57 -6.93
CA LYS A 52 -0.58 -4.27 -5.56
C LYS A 52 -0.48 -2.77 -5.26
N GLN A 53 -0.04 -1.96 -6.21
CA GLN A 53 -0.06 -0.50 -6.08
C GLN A 53 -1.48 0.06 -5.95
N ILE A 54 -2.41 -0.44 -6.77
CA ILE A 54 -3.83 -0.03 -6.70
C ILE A 54 -4.43 -0.41 -5.34
N GLU A 55 -4.15 -1.61 -4.84
CA GLU A 55 -4.59 -2.07 -3.52
C GLU A 55 -4.03 -1.14 -2.40
N LEU A 56 -2.78 -0.69 -2.52
CA LEU A 56 -2.17 0.26 -1.58
C LEU A 56 -2.79 1.66 -1.64
N ASP A 57 -3.08 2.15 -2.84
CA ASP A 57 -3.74 3.44 -3.04
C ASP A 57 -5.17 3.43 -2.48
N ASP A 58 -5.91 2.34 -2.66
CA ASP A 58 -7.24 2.19 -2.07
C ASP A 58 -7.19 2.17 -0.53
N VAL A 59 -6.18 1.53 0.05
CA VAL A 59 -5.92 1.56 1.50
C VAL A 59 -5.62 2.98 1.99
N PHE A 60 -4.79 3.73 1.26
CA PHE A 60 -4.50 5.12 1.59
C PHE A 60 -5.76 6.00 1.54
N ILE A 61 -6.58 5.84 0.50
CA ILE A 61 -7.87 6.54 0.38
C ILE A 61 -8.80 6.14 1.52
N PHE A 62 -8.81 4.86 1.94
CA PHE A 62 -9.58 4.40 3.08
C PHE A 62 -9.16 5.11 4.37
N PHE A 63 -7.87 5.14 4.69
CA PHE A 63 -7.36 5.82 5.89
C PHE A 63 -7.68 7.32 5.87
N ARG A 64 -7.53 7.98 4.71
CA ARG A 64 -7.88 9.39 4.52
C ARG A 64 -9.38 9.66 4.71
N LYS A 65 -10.25 8.76 4.22
CA LYS A 65 -11.71 8.89 4.38
C LYS A 65 -12.17 8.67 5.82
N HIS A 66 -11.43 7.86 6.59
CA HIS A 66 -11.75 7.56 7.99
C HIS A 66 -11.02 8.47 8.99
N GLN A 67 -10.35 9.53 8.52
CA GLN A 67 -9.58 10.47 9.35
C GLN A 67 -8.52 9.79 10.24
N VAL A 68 -8.00 8.65 9.77
CA VAL A 68 -6.87 7.97 10.42
C VAL A 68 -5.54 8.64 10.07
N ILE A 69 -5.52 9.41 8.97
CA ILE A 69 -4.44 10.28 8.46
C ILE A 69 -5.01 11.61 7.99
#